data_AF-A0A940XNG5-F1
#
_entry.id   AF-A0A940XNG5-F1
#
_cell.length_a   1.000
_cell.length_b   1.000
_cell.length_c   1.000
_cell.angle_alpha   90.00
_cell.angle_beta   90.00
_cell.angle_gamma   90.00
#
_symmetry.space_group_name_H-M   'P 1'
#
loop_
_entity.id
_entity.type
_entity.pdbx_description
1 polymer ?
#
loop_
_entity_poly.entity_id
_entity_poly.type
_entity_poly.pdbx_seq_one_letter_code
_entity_poly.pdbx_strand_id
1 'polypeptide(L)'
;MPKDCDPEGAAGSGAKGAEKGCRSPPRRGTDTSRSPRQLGHCSGTHDRKGTALNDRCEDGRPVLFLDIDGPLIPFGPSAGGGSPAPPPPGNPLLGRLDPTVGPRLLALGCDLVWATTWLDDANEVVAPRIGLPVLPVLRWPDTSADEGPRGLHWKTRHILDRAGRRPFIWVDDEIGAMDRLWVDAQRREPSLLHRVDPGVGLVDDDFAVLAEWLRSVGHQGVS
;
A
#
# COMPACT_ATOMS: atom_id res chain seq x y z
N MET A 1 -63.00 24.15 -13.47
CA MET A 1 -63.91 23.19 -14.14
C MET A 1 -64.18 23.70 -15.55
N PRO A 2 -64.25 22.83 -16.57
CA PRO A 2 -63.15 22.00 -17.08
C PRO A 2 -63.12 21.98 -18.64
N LYS A 3 -62.36 21.04 -19.20
CA LYS A 3 -62.51 20.37 -20.51
C LYS A 3 -61.71 20.94 -21.68
N ASP A 4 -61.06 20.14 -22.53
CA ASP A 4 -60.77 18.69 -22.56
C ASP A 4 -59.74 18.45 -23.69
N CYS A 5 -58.90 17.42 -23.51
CA CYS A 5 -58.46 16.38 -24.45
C CYS A 5 -57.77 16.71 -25.80
N ASP A 6 -56.48 16.29 -25.90
CA ASP A 6 -55.93 15.13 -26.67
C ASP A 6 -56.29 14.96 -28.18
N PRO A 7 -55.57 14.17 -29.03
CA PRO A 7 -54.70 13.03 -28.69
C PRO A 7 -53.48 12.70 -29.60
N GLU A 8 -52.78 11.62 -29.20
CA GLU A 8 -52.15 10.54 -30.01
C GLU A 8 -50.86 10.81 -30.84
N GLY A 9 -49.88 9.91 -30.89
CA GLY A 9 -49.75 8.52 -30.44
C GLY A 9 -48.26 8.11 -30.37
N ALA A 10 -47.85 7.25 -29.43
CA ALA A 10 -47.83 5.77 -29.51
C ALA A 10 -46.69 5.26 -30.42
N ALA A 11 -45.92 4.22 -30.12
CA ALA A 11 -45.82 3.26 -29.03
C ALA A 11 -44.45 2.54 -29.15
N GLY A 12 -43.84 2.13 -28.03
CA GLY A 12 -43.65 0.71 -27.73
C GLY A 12 -42.18 0.29 -27.92
N SER A 13 -41.60 -0.68 -27.23
CA SER A 13 -42.05 -1.64 -26.22
C SER A 13 -40.81 -2.38 -25.72
N GLY A 14 -40.78 -2.86 -24.47
CA GLY A 14 -39.89 -3.95 -24.08
C GLY A 14 -39.34 -3.92 -22.65
N ALA A 15 -40.20 -4.15 -21.65
CA ALA A 15 -39.79 -4.57 -20.31
C ALA A 15 -40.27 -6.00 -20.04
N LYS A 16 -39.37 -6.89 -19.60
CA LYS A 16 -39.60 -8.09 -18.73
C LYS A 16 -38.21 -8.54 -18.23
N GLY A 17 -37.96 -8.90 -16.97
CA GLY A 17 -38.81 -9.08 -15.81
C GLY A 17 -37.95 -9.38 -14.57
N ALA A 18 -38.54 -9.08 -13.41
CA ALA A 18 -38.14 -9.47 -12.05
C ALA A 18 -38.22 -11.02 -11.89
N GLU A 19 -37.80 -11.74 -10.85
CA GLU A 19 -37.41 -11.49 -9.46
C GLU A 19 -37.07 -12.88 -8.82
N LYS A 20 -36.39 -12.88 -7.66
CA LYS A 20 -36.44 -13.88 -6.56
C LYS A 20 -35.61 -15.18 -6.64
N GLY A 21 -34.90 -15.45 -5.53
CA GLY A 21 -34.55 -16.82 -5.14
C GLY A 21 -33.50 -16.98 -4.03
N CYS A 22 -33.77 -16.54 -2.81
CA CYS A 22 -33.01 -16.92 -1.61
C CYS A 22 -33.45 -18.32 -1.14
N ARG A 23 -32.53 -19.28 -0.90
CA ARG A 23 -32.76 -20.50 -0.09
C ARG A 23 -31.44 -21.26 0.21
N SER A 24 -31.22 -21.57 1.48
CA SER A 24 -30.36 -22.66 2.01
C SER A 24 -31.26 -23.59 2.86
N PRO A 25 -30.77 -24.69 3.46
CA PRO A 25 -30.17 -25.92 2.94
C PRO A 25 -31.04 -27.15 3.34
N PRO A 26 -30.55 -28.40 3.24
CA PRO A 26 -30.99 -29.44 4.19
C PRO A 26 -29.85 -30.12 4.97
N ARG A 27 -30.16 -30.48 6.22
CA ARG A 27 -29.43 -31.42 7.10
C ARG A 27 -30.13 -32.80 7.05
N ARG A 28 -29.38 -33.90 7.29
CA ARG A 28 -29.54 -34.85 8.42
C ARG A 28 -29.12 -36.31 8.08
N GLY A 29 -28.42 -36.95 9.01
CA GLY A 29 -28.21 -38.39 9.24
C GLY A 29 -27.15 -38.57 10.34
N THR A 30 -27.49 -38.82 11.62
CA THR A 30 -27.67 -40.12 12.34
C THR A 30 -26.44 -41.03 12.26
N ASP A 31 -25.91 -41.71 13.28
CA ASP A 31 -26.17 -41.87 14.71
C ASP A 31 -24.99 -42.71 15.33
N THR A 32 -24.84 -42.65 16.66
CA THR A 32 -24.28 -43.64 17.61
C THR A 32 -22.93 -44.36 17.40
N SER A 33 -22.02 -44.23 18.38
CA SER A 33 -21.75 -45.25 19.44
C SER A 33 -20.28 -45.32 19.93
N ARG A 34 -20.15 -45.26 21.26
CA ARG A 34 -19.17 -45.86 22.21
C ARG A 34 -17.66 -45.98 21.90
N SER A 35 -16.91 -45.45 22.88
CA SER A 35 -15.53 -45.75 23.29
C SER A 35 -15.27 -47.23 23.59
N PRO A 36 -13.99 -47.69 23.56
CA PRO A 36 -13.31 -47.87 24.84
C PRO A 36 -11.83 -47.42 24.85
N ARG A 37 -11.35 -47.25 26.09
CA ARG A 37 -9.99 -46.91 26.55
C ARG A 37 -8.92 -47.88 26.02
N GLN A 38 -7.73 -47.37 25.70
CA GLN A 38 -6.49 -48.11 25.95
C GLN A 38 -5.30 -47.19 26.21
N LEU A 39 -4.46 -47.65 27.14
CA LEU A 39 -3.29 -47.02 27.74
C LEU A 39 -2.04 -47.12 26.85
N GLY A 40 -1.15 -46.12 27.01
CA GLY A 40 0.30 -46.28 26.85
C GLY A 40 0.85 -45.97 25.45
N HIS A 41 1.70 -44.95 25.34
CA HIS A 41 3.16 -45.13 25.17
C HIS A 41 3.81 -43.75 24.97
N CYS A 42 4.79 -43.44 25.83
CA CYS A 42 5.81 -42.46 25.52
C CYS A 42 6.77 -43.10 24.52
N SER A 43 6.87 -42.55 23.30
CA SER A 43 8.02 -42.75 22.42
C SER A 43 8.12 -41.53 21.52
N GLY A 44 9.04 -40.63 21.90
CA GLY A 44 9.54 -39.62 21.00
C GLY A 44 10.43 -40.27 19.95
N THR A 45 10.04 -40.14 18.70
CA THR A 45 10.93 -40.24 17.54
C THR A 45 10.27 -39.51 16.38
N HIS A 46 10.59 -38.23 16.18
CA HIS A 46 10.60 -37.64 14.84
C HIS A 46 12.04 -37.25 14.53
N ASP A 47 12.55 -37.91 13.50
CA ASP A 47 13.93 -37.89 13.05
C ASP A 47 14.18 -36.67 12.16
N ARG A 48 15.27 -35.98 12.50
CA ARG A 48 16.26 -35.32 11.64
C ARG A 48 15.89 -35.15 10.16
N LYS A 49 15.28 -33.99 9.88
CA LYS A 49 15.62 -33.08 8.76
C LYS A 49 15.04 -31.72 9.15
N GLY A 50 15.74 -30.85 9.88
CA GLY A 50 17.15 -30.53 9.74
C GLY A 50 17.42 -29.63 8.53
N THR A 51 16.41 -28.95 7.98
CA THR A 51 16.62 -27.75 7.13
C THR A 51 16.44 -26.51 7.99
N ALA A 52 17.32 -26.37 8.98
CA ALA A 52 17.68 -25.08 9.55
C ALA A 52 18.93 -24.59 8.81
N LEU A 53 18.80 -24.30 7.52
CA LEU A 53 19.83 -23.71 6.67
C LEU A 53 19.13 -22.82 5.63
N ASN A 54 18.86 -21.57 6.04
CA ASN A 54 18.86 -20.32 5.25
C ASN A 54 17.88 -19.22 5.74
N ASP A 55 17.32 -19.33 6.95
CA ASP A 55 16.43 -18.29 7.52
C ASP A 55 17.17 -17.09 8.17
N ARG A 56 18.41 -16.82 7.75
CA ARG A 56 19.16 -15.65 8.17
C ARG A 56 19.76 -15.00 6.93
N CYS A 57 18.98 -14.10 6.30
CA CYS A 57 19.45 -12.84 5.68
C CYS A 57 18.41 -12.11 4.77
N GLU A 58 17.23 -12.66 4.46
CA GLU A 58 16.22 -11.96 3.64
C GLU A 58 15.15 -11.20 4.47
N ASP A 59 14.95 -11.53 5.75
CA ASP A 59 13.90 -10.95 6.60
C ASP A 59 14.24 -9.61 7.27
N GLY A 60 15.40 -9.00 6.96
CA GLY A 60 15.96 -7.86 7.72
C GLY A 60 16.25 -6.58 6.94
N ARG A 61 16.15 -6.58 5.61
CA ARG A 61 16.44 -5.38 4.81
C ARG A 61 15.35 -4.32 5.06
N PRO A 62 15.68 -3.03 5.26
CA PRO A 62 14.67 -2.00 5.39
C PRO A 62 13.77 -1.90 4.15
N VAL A 63 12.50 -1.55 4.34
CA VAL A 63 11.54 -1.30 3.25
C VAL A 63 11.14 0.17 3.25
N LEU A 64 11.06 0.79 2.07
CA LEU A 64 10.59 2.15 1.88
C LEU A 64 9.26 2.12 1.11
N PHE A 65 8.22 2.61 1.77
CA PHE A 65 6.88 2.83 1.22
C PHE A 65 6.81 4.24 0.62
N LEU A 66 6.53 4.32 -0.68
CA LEU A 66 6.63 5.55 -1.44
C LEU A 66 5.26 5.97 -2.00
N ASP A 67 4.79 7.14 -1.60
CA ASP A 67 3.70 7.81 -2.29
C ASP A 67 4.18 8.57 -3.55
N ILE A 68 3.25 8.98 -4.42
CA ILE A 68 3.53 9.67 -5.68
C ILE A 68 3.17 11.15 -5.58
N ASP A 69 1.97 11.46 -5.11
CA ASP A 69 1.39 12.80 -5.19
C ASP A 69 1.96 13.63 -4.04
N GLY A 70 2.71 14.69 -4.35
CA GLY A 70 3.54 15.38 -3.37
C GLY A 70 5.01 14.97 -3.47
N PRO A 71 5.43 13.75 -3.04
CA PRO A 71 6.84 13.34 -3.06
C PRO A 71 7.50 13.29 -4.45
N LEU A 72 6.83 12.72 -5.45
CA LEU A 72 7.37 12.56 -6.81
C LEU A 72 6.75 13.56 -7.79
N ILE A 73 5.48 13.88 -7.59
CA ILE A 73 4.73 14.86 -8.37
C ILE A 73 4.42 16.04 -7.45
N PRO A 74 5.29 17.05 -7.37
CA PRO A 74 5.04 18.21 -6.52
C PRO A 74 3.85 19.02 -7.03
N PHE A 75 3.06 19.57 -6.11
CA PHE A 75 1.91 20.42 -6.40
C PHE A 75 2.29 21.89 -6.63
N GLY A 76 3.47 22.31 -6.17
CA GLY A 76 3.97 23.68 -6.35
C GLY A 76 4.30 24.04 -7.80
N PRO A 77 4.72 25.29 -8.05
CA PRO A 77 5.10 25.75 -9.37
C PRO A 77 6.31 24.94 -9.88
N SER A 78 6.30 24.57 -11.16
CA SER A 78 7.43 23.87 -11.78
C SER A 78 8.71 24.68 -11.60
N ALA A 79 9.75 24.08 -11.02
CA ALA A 79 11.01 24.75 -10.67
C ALA A 79 11.80 25.30 -11.88
N GLY A 80 11.38 24.97 -13.11
CA GLY A 80 11.93 25.54 -14.34
C GLY A 80 11.13 26.74 -14.82
N GLY A 81 11.65 27.96 -14.62
CA GLY A 81 11.13 29.20 -15.21
C GLY A 81 11.28 29.29 -16.75
N GLY A 82 11.38 28.16 -17.45
CA GLY A 82 11.32 28.10 -18.91
C GLY A 82 9.85 28.01 -19.35
N SER A 83 9.52 28.63 -20.49
CA SER A 83 8.23 28.41 -21.15
C SER A 83 7.93 26.91 -21.17
N PRO A 84 6.77 26.47 -20.66
CA PRO A 84 6.47 25.05 -20.61
C PRO A 84 6.51 24.52 -22.05
N ALA A 85 7.38 23.54 -22.30
CA ALA A 85 7.18 22.68 -23.45
C ALA A 85 5.72 22.20 -23.39
N PRO A 86 4.98 22.19 -24.53
CA PRO A 86 3.60 21.76 -24.51
C PRO A 86 3.53 20.39 -23.82
N PRO A 87 2.60 20.20 -22.87
CA PRO A 87 2.54 18.96 -22.13
C PRO A 87 2.41 17.82 -23.15
N PRO A 88 3.19 16.73 -23.01
CA PRO A 88 2.98 15.56 -23.85
C PRO A 88 1.51 15.15 -23.74
N PRO A 89 0.89 14.62 -24.81
CA PRO A 89 -0.49 14.15 -24.73
C PRO A 89 -0.62 13.15 -23.56
N GLY A 90 -1.45 13.47 -22.57
CA GLY A 90 -1.55 12.73 -21.31
C GLY A 90 -1.80 13.63 -20.10
N ASN A 91 -1.64 13.07 -18.89
CA ASN A 91 -1.79 13.81 -17.63
C ASN A 91 -0.68 14.87 -17.49
N PRO A 92 -1.00 16.17 -17.45
CA PRO A 92 -0.01 17.26 -17.41
C PRO A 92 0.87 17.24 -16.16
N LEU A 93 0.45 16.58 -15.09
CA LEU A 93 1.22 16.44 -13.86
C LEU A 93 2.46 15.54 -14.05
N LEU A 94 2.43 14.62 -15.01
CA LEU A 94 3.56 13.72 -15.28
C LEU A 94 4.80 14.47 -15.81
N GLY A 95 4.63 15.68 -16.36
CA GLY A 95 5.75 16.54 -16.77
C GLY A 95 6.55 17.12 -15.60
N ARG A 96 6.08 16.94 -14.36
CA ARG A 96 6.76 17.38 -13.13
C ARG A 96 7.72 16.34 -12.54
N LEU A 97 7.69 15.11 -13.05
CA LEU A 97 8.57 14.04 -12.58
C LEU A 97 10.03 14.37 -12.91
N ASP A 98 10.89 14.32 -11.91
CA ASP A 98 12.34 14.40 -12.09
C ASP A 98 12.92 13.01 -12.38
N PRO A 99 13.49 12.76 -13.57
CA PRO A 99 14.05 11.46 -13.92
C PRO A 99 15.27 11.04 -13.07
N THR A 100 15.88 11.97 -12.33
CA THR A 100 17.03 11.68 -11.45
C THR A 100 16.61 11.03 -10.13
N VAL A 101 15.34 11.14 -9.73
CA VAL A 101 14.83 10.65 -8.44
C VAL A 101 14.89 9.13 -8.34
N GLY A 102 14.54 8.38 -9.40
CA GLY A 102 14.54 6.93 -9.34
C GLY A 102 15.92 6.31 -9.11
N PRO A 103 16.98 6.68 -9.86
CA PRO A 103 18.35 6.25 -9.57
C PRO A 103 18.79 6.53 -8.13
N ARG A 104 18.38 7.67 -7.57
CA ARG A 104 18.70 8.03 -6.17
C ARG A 104 17.97 7.14 -5.17
N LEU A 105 16.68 6.84 -5.41
CA LEU A 105 15.91 5.90 -4.59
C LEU A 105 16.53 4.49 -4.63
N LEU A 106 16.97 4.02 -5.81
CA LEU A 106 17.64 2.72 -5.93
C LEU A 106 18.99 2.69 -5.21
N ALA A 107 19.73 3.81 -5.23
CA ALA A 107 21.02 3.93 -4.55
C ALA A 107 20.92 3.85 -3.01
N LEU A 108 19.72 4.03 -2.43
CA LEU A 108 19.50 3.85 -0.99
C LEU A 108 19.70 2.39 -0.53
N GLY A 109 19.62 1.40 -1.43
CA GLY A 109 19.89 0.00 -1.09
C GLY A 109 18.85 -0.65 -0.18
N CYS A 110 17.63 -0.10 -0.11
CA CYS A 110 16.47 -0.68 0.59
C CYS A 110 15.46 -1.26 -0.41
N ASP A 111 14.47 -2.02 0.07
CA ASP A 111 13.38 -2.46 -0.81
C ASP A 111 12.39 -1.33 -1.01
N LEU A 112 11.92 -1.10 -2.24
CA LEU A 112 10.95 -0.07 -2.55
C LEU A 112 9.57 -0.71 -2.79
N VAL A 113 8.52 -0.10 -2.23
CA VAL A 113 7.12 -0.50 -2.41
C VAL A 113 6.28 0.73 -2.69
N TRP A 114 5.45 0.69 -3.73
CA TRP A 114 4.47 1.73 -3.99
C TRP A 114 3.40 1.74 -2.89
N ALA A 115 3.21 2.88 -2.23
CA ALA A 115 2.19 3.11 -1.21
C ALA A 115 1.31 4.29 -1.61
N THR A 116 0.72 4.16 -2.79
CA THR A 116 -0.03 5.21 -3.48
C THR A 116 -1.41 4.75 -3.95
N THR A 117 -2.29 5.71 -4.17
CA THR A 117 -3.63 5.49 -4.75
C THR A 117 -3.59 5.15 -6.24
N TRP A 118 -2.46 5.38 -6.92
CA TRP A 118 -2.27 5.00 -8.33
C TRP A 118 -2.19 3.48 -8.53
N LEU A 119 -1.88 2.71 -7.48
CA LEU A 119 -1.80 1.26 -7.52
C LEU A 119 -0.87 0.76 -8.66
N ASP A 120 -1.38 -0.09 -9.57
CA ASP A 120 -0.59 -0.64 -10.67
C ASP A 120 -0.18 0.42 -11.69
N ASP A 121 -0.96 1.48 -11.85
CA ASP A 121 -0.65 2.59 -12.77
C ASP A 121 0.67 3.25 -12.40
N ALA A 122 1.12 3.15 -11.14
CA ALA A 122 2.44 3.60 -10.71
C ALA A 122 3.57 2.92 -11.51
N ASN A 123 3.45 1.62 -11.77
CA ASN A 123 4.43 0.87 -12.56
C ASN A 123 4.29 1.11 -14.06
N GLU A 124 3.08 1.34 -14.56
CA GLU A 124 2.84 1.57 -15.98
C GLU A 124 3.22 3.00 -16.40
N VAL A 125 3.00 3.98 -15.52
CA VAL A 125 3.11 5.39 -15.83
C VAL A 125 4.33 6.03 -15.18
N VAL A 126 4.52 5.88 -13.87
CA VAL A 126 5.55 6.64 -13.14
C VAL A 126 6.91 5.98 -13.20
N ALA A 127 7.00 4.70 -12.87
CA ALA A 127 8.26 3.95 -12.83
C ALA A 127 9.16 4.13 -14.08
N PRO A 128 8.66 3.96 -15.33
CA PRO A 128 9.50 4.12 -16.52
C PRO A 128 9.97 5.56 -16.75
N ARG A 129 9.26 6.57 -16.25
CA ARG A 129 9.62 8.00 -16.43
C ARG A 129 10.76 8.42 -15.50
N ILE A 130 10.86 7.78 -14.34
CA ILE A 130 11.92 8.06 -13.36
C ILE A 130 12.98 6.95 -13.29
N GLY A 131 12.93 5.96 -14.18
CA GLY A 131 13.93 4.90 -14.26
C GLY A 131 13.86 3.89 -13.10
N LEU A 132 12.71 3.73 -12.47
CA LEU A 132 12.49 2.65 -11.50
C LEU A 132 12.08 1.35 -12.22
N PRO A 133 12.48 0.17 -11.70
CA PRO A 133 11.92 -1.10 -12.15
C PRO A 133 10.46 -1.22 -11.69
N VAL A 134 9.78 -2.29 -12.12
CA VAL A 134 8.48 -2.66 -11.55
C VAL A 134 8.66 -2.93 -10.05
N LEU A 135 7.92 -2.21 -9.22
CA LEU A 135 7.94 -2.36 -7.76
C LEU A 135 6.68 -3.07 -7.26
N PRO A 136 6.75 -3.78 -6.12
CA PRO A 136 5.56 -4.23 -5.42
C PRO A 136 4.62 -3.06 -5.09
N VAL A 137 3.31 -3.31 -5.17
CA VAL A 137 2.26 -2.34 -4.87
C VAL A 137 1.57 -2.72 -3.57
N LEU A 138 1.48 -1.79 -2.62
CA LEU A 138 0.65 -1.94 -1.43
C LEU A 138 -0.82 -1.80 -1.84
N ARG A 139 -1.61 -2.86 -1.62
CA ARG A 139 -3.04 -2.87 -1.91
C ARG A 139 -3.83 -2.42 -0.69
N TRP A 140 -4.83 -1.60 -0.95
CA TRP A 140 -5.78 -1.11 0.04
C TRP A 140 -7.03 -2.00 0.04
N PRO A 141 -7.60 -2.34 1.19
CA PRO A 141 -8.88 -3.04 1.24
C PRO A 141 -10.01 -2.17 0.66
N ASP A 142 -10.96 -2.80 -0.03
CA ASP A 142 -12.11 -2.11 -0.66
C ASP A 142 -13.02 -1.37 0.34
N THR A 143 -12.94 -1.73 1.62
CA THR A 143 -13.70 -1.09 2.70
C THR A 143 -12.83 -0.02 3.38
N SER A 144 -12.88 1.21 2.87
CA SER A 144 -12.14 2.37 3.36
C SER A 144 -12.62 2.92 4.73
N ALA A 145 -13.34 2.12 5.51
CA ALA A 145 -13.87 2.51 6.81
C ALA A 145 -13.11 1.80 7.94
N ASP A 146 -11.78 1.84 7.89
CA ASP A 146 -10.99 1.50 9.05
C ASP A 146 -10.97 2.75 9.93
N GLU A 147 -11.95 2.87 10.85
CA GLU A 147 -12.10 4.02 11.75
C GLU A 147 -10.88 4.08 12.69
N GLY A 148 -9.84 4.77 12.22
CA GLY A 148 -8.69 5.21 12.99
C GLY A 148 -9.11 6.14 14.12
N PRO A 149 -8.29 6.30 15.17
CA PRO A 149 -8.35 7.51 15.98
C PRO A 149 -8.36 8.73 15.06
N ARG A 150 -9.12 9.76 15.45
CA ARG A 150 -9.21 10.99 14.67
C ARG A 150 -7.81 11.54 14.36
N GLY A 151 -7.57 11.81 13.08
CA GLY A 151 -6.32 12.37 12.59
C GLY A 151 -5.24 11.34 12.26
N LEU A 152 -5.49 10.05 12.48
CA LEU A 152 -4.63 8.99 11.94
C LEU A 152 -4.85 8.88 10.43
N HIS A 153 -3.78 8.91 9.66
CA HIS A 153 -3.83 8.73 8.23
C HIS A 153 -4.26 7.29 7.89
N TRP A 154 -5.13 7.15 6.90
CA TRP A 154 -5.76 5.88 6.57
C TRP A 154 -4.75 4.82 6.06
N LYS A 155 -3.64 5.23 5.41
CA LYS A 155 -2.57 4.31 4.99
C LYS A 155 -1.76 3.74 6.17
N THR A 156 -1.76 4.40 7.33
CA THR A 156 -0.81 4.11 8.43
C THR A 156 -0.92 2.66 8.90
N ARG A 157 -2.13 2.14 9.11
CA ARG A 157 -2.34 0.75 9.54
C ARG A 157 -1.85 -0.26 8.49
N HIS A 158 -2.20 -0.05 7.23
CA HIS A 158 -1.82 -0.94 6.13
C HIS A 158 -0.30 -0.95 5.91
N ILE A 159 0.37 0.19 6.08
CA ILE A 159 1.83 0.29 6.03
C ILE A 159 2.46 -0.50 7.19
N LEU A 160 1.93 -0.37 8.40
CA LEU A 160 2.40 -1.13 9.55
C LEU A 160 2.25 -2.65 9.34
N ASP A 161 1.08 -3.08 8.88
CA ASP A 161 0.78 -4.49 8.63
C ASP A 161 1.70 -5.04 7.53
N ARG A 162 1.92 -4.28 6.46
CA ARG A 162 2.82 -4.68 5.37
C ARG A 162 4.28 -4.71 5.79
N ALA A 163 4.72 -3.76 6.61
CA ALA A 163 6.09 -3.72 7.12
C ALA A 163 6.38 -4.92 8.04
N GLY A 164 5.38 -5.39 8.79
CA GLY A 164 5.55 -6.46 9.76
C GLY A 164 6.67 -6.13 10.75
N ARG A 165 7.69 -6.99 10.82
CA ARG A 165 8.87 -6.82 11.69
C ARG A 165 10.06 -6.14 11.00
N ARG A 166 9.92 -5.71 9.75
CA ARG A 166 11.02 -5.07 9.03
C ARG A 166 11.15 -3.62 9.46
N PRO A 167 12.37 -3.08 9.62
CA PRO A 167 12.57 -1.64 9.66
C PRO A 167 11.96 -0.99 8.42
N PHE A 168 11.32 0.16 8.56
CA PHE A 168 10.74 0.81 7.38
C PHE A 168 10.87 2.33 7.36
N ILE A 169 10.78 2.88 6.15
CA ILE A 169 10.58 4.29 5.86
C ILE A 169 9.23 4.44 5.19
N TRP A 170 8.44 5.45 5.56
CA TRP A 170 7.28 5.89 4.80
C TRP A 170 7.49 7.33 4.34
N VAL A 171 7.44 7.54 3.03
CA VAL A 171 7.63 8.83 2.34
C VAL A 171 6.31 9.25 1.72
N ASP A 172 5.71 10.31 2.28
CA ASP A 172 4.37 10.80 1.92
C ASP A 172 4.20 12.22 2.50
N ASP A 173 3.46 13.11 1.84
CA ASP A 173 3.28 14.50 2.26
C ASP A 173 2.15 14.69 3.29
N GLU A 174 1.23 13.72 3.39
CA GLU A 174 0.05 13.77 4.27
C GLU A 174 0.37 13.28 5.70
N ILE A 175 1.60 12.82 5.97
CA ILE A 175 2.04 12.31 7.28
C ILE A 175 1.84 13.36 8.39
N GLY A 176 0.97 13.04 9.34
CA GLY A 176 0.63 13.87 10.48
C GLY A 176 1.40 13.55 11.77
N ALA A 177 1.11 14.33 12.82
CA ALA A 177 1.62 14.07 14.17
C ALA A 177 1.03 12.80 14.78
N MET A 178 -0.26 12.52 14.50
CA MET A 178 -0.94 11.33 15.00
C MET A 178 -0.32 10.05 14.44
N ASP A 179 0.11 10.05 13.18
CA ASP A 179 0.77 8.90 12.57
C ASP A 179 2.07 8.54 13.29
N ARG A 180 2.89 9.55 13.60
CA ARG A 180 4.13 9.35 14.37
C ARG A 180 3.85 8.76 15.74
N LEU A 181 2.92 9.37 16.50
CA LEU A 181 2.53 8.88 17.83
C LEU A 181 1.98 7.44 17.77
N TRP A 182 1.19 7.13 16.76
CA TRP A 182 0.63 5.80 16.58
C TRP A 182 1.71 4.77 16.25
N VAL A 183 2.60 5.05 15.32
CA VAL A 183 3.69 4.14 14.94
C VAL A 183 4.63 3.90 16.13
N ASP A 184 5.03 4.96 16.84
CA ASP A 184 5.90 4.87 18.02
C ASP A 184 5.27 4.03 19.14
N ALA A 185 3.95 4.10 19.31
CA ALA A 185 3.24 3.33 20.34
C ALA A 185 3.08 1.84 19.97
N GLN A 186 2.95 1.52 18.68
CA GLN A 186 2.61 0.18 18.21
C GLN A 186 3.84 -0.71 17.96
N ARG A 187 4.98 -0.11 17.65
CA ARG A 187 6.11 -0.81 17.06
C ARG A 187 7.38 -0.66 17.89
N ARG A 188 8.17 -1.74 17.97
CA ARG A 188 9.52 -1.71 18.58
C ARG A 188 10.62 -1.60 17.52
N GLU A 189 10.32 -2.07 16.32
CA GLU A 189 11.23 -2.09 15.18
C GLU A 189 11.39 -0.67 14.60
N PRO A 190 12.61 -0.26 14.22
CA PRO A 190 12.87 1.10 13.74
C PRO A 190 11.93 1.53 12.63
N SER A 191 11.47 2.78 12.71
CA SER A 191 10.68 3.39 11.64
C SER A 191 11.10 4.84 11.40
N LEU A 192 10.93 5.29 10.16
CA LEU A 192 11.05 6.69 9.78
C LEU A 192 9.80 7.11 9.02
N LEU A 193 9.07 8.07 9.57
CA LEU A 193 7.94 8.73 8.90
C LEU A 193 8.42 10.06 8.34
N HIS A 194 8.85 10.04 7.08
CA HIS A 194 9.47 11.15 6.39
C HIS A 194 8.41 11.93 5.59
N ARG A 195 8.02 13.08 6.15
CA ARG A 195 7.04 13.96 5.51
C ARG A 195 7.74 14.86 4.50
N VAL A 196 7.34 14.78 3.24
CA VAL A 196 7.85 15.64 2.17
C VAL A 196 7.00 16.92 2.08
N ASP A 197 7.62 18.05 1.75
CA ASP A 197 6.88 19.25 1.38
C ASP A 197 6.29 19.06 -0.03
N PRO A 198 4.96 18.98 -0.19
CA PRO A 198 4.36 18.68 -1.48
C PRO A 198 4.50 19.83 -2.48
N GLY A 199 4.89 21.02 -2.04
CA GLY A 199 5.19 22.14 -2.93
C GLY A 199 6.45 21.91 -3.78
N VAL A 200 7.41 21.13 -3.26
CA VAL A 200 8.73 20.94 -3.89
C VAL A 200 9.02 19.48 -4.25
N GLY A 201 8.44 18.52 -3.53
CA GLY A 201 8.74 17.10 -3.70
C GLY A 201 10.07 16.71 -3.05
N LEU A 202 10.56 15.51 -3.34
CA LEU A 202 11.81 15.00 -2.77
C LEU A 202 13.01 15.82 -3.24
N VAL A 203 13.75 16.38 -2.28
CA VAL A 203 14.97 17.17 -2.53
C VAL A 203 16.21 16.54 -1.88
N ASP A 204 17.37 17.15 -2.10
CA ASP A 204 18.67 16.61 -1.64
C ASP A 204 18.73 16.34 -0.14
N ASP A 205 18.18 17.27 0.66
CA ASP A 205 18.15 17.13 2.12
C ASP A 205 17.30 15.93 2.56
N ASP A 206 16.20 15.63 1.85
CA ASP A 206 15.37 14.46 2.12
C ASP A 206 16.18 13.18 1.92
N PHE A 207 16.85 13.04 0.77
CA PHE A 207 17.70 11.89 0.49
C PHE A 207 18.84 11.73 1.50
N ALA A 208 19.41 12.83 2.00
CA ALA A 208 20.42 12.78 3.05
C ALA A 208 19.85 12.20 4.36
N VAL A 209 18.64 12.61 4.75
CA VAL A 209 17.93 12.06 5.91
C VAL A 209 17.63 10.57 5.73
N LEU A 210 17.10 10.18 4.56
CA LEU A 210 16.79 8.77 4.27
C LEU A 210 18.05 7.88 4.34
N ALA A 211 19.15 8.33 3.73
CA ALA A 211 20.40 7.59 3.69
C ALA A 211 21.08 7.49 5.07
N GLU A 212 21.06 8.56 5.88
CA GLU A 212 21.57 8.54 7.25
C GLU A 212 20.76 7.55 8.11
N TRP A 213 19.43 7.60 8.02
CA TRP A 213 18.59 6.67 8.77
C TRP A 213 18.86 5.22 8.39
N LEU A 214 18.97 4.90 7.09
CA LEU A 214 19.29 3.56 6.60
C LEU A 214 20.66 3.07 7.11
N ARG A 215 21.67 3.96 7.13
CA ARG A 215 22.97 3.63 7.74
C ARG A 215 22.81 3.35 9.23
N SER A 216 22.03 4.14 9.96
CA SER A 216 21.84 3.95 11.40
C SER A 216 21.23 2.57 11.74
N VAL A 217 20.24 2.11 10.97
CA VAL A 217 19.58 0.81 11.20
C VAL A 217 20.44 -0.38 10.76
N GLY A 218 21.26 -0.21 9.72
CA GLY A 218 22.20 -1.25 9.27
C GLY A 218 23.29 -1.60 10.30
N HIS A 219 23.69 -0.63 11.13
CA HIS A 219 24.67 -0.88 12.21
C HIS A 219 24.07 -1.61 13.42
N GLN A 220 22.75 -1.55 13.64
CA GLN A 220 22.08 -2.15 14.81
C GLN A 220 21.92 -3.68 14.70
N GLY A 221 22.18 -4.27 13.52
CA GLY A 221 22.10 -5.72 13.29
C GLY A 221 23.39 -6.50 13.57
N VAL A 222 24.44 -5.84 14.07
CA VAL A 222 25.81 -6.41 14.21
C VAL A 222 26.26 -6.53 15.68
N SER A 223 25.34 -6.49 16.65
CA SER A 223 25.68 -6.68 18.08
C SER A 223 25.39 -8.08 18.59
#